data_AF-A0A9W3AIX0-F1
#
_entry.id   AF-A0A9W3AIX0-F1
#
_cell.length_a   1.000
_cell.length_b   1.000
_cell.length_c   1.000
_cell.angle_alpha   90.00
_cell.angle_beta   90.00
_cell.angle_gamma   90.00
#
_symmetry.space_group_name_H-M   'P 1'
#
loop_
_entity.id
_entity.type
_entity.pdbx_description
1 polymer ?
#
loop_
_entity_poly.entity_id
_entity_poly.type
_entity_poly.pdbx_seq_one_letter_code
_entity_poly.pdbx_strand_id
1 'polypeptide(L)'
;MALLMKRNLYRCILCVLCMPAIRSQVDWFGPNKEFKCHCESSCSYDGTCLGNGKCARGWFGLKCQYKDLIFLDKTRTLPNVNILTDRDDSTCMNISDQIVITLQRTDIFTWMRVTVQENASLPGFTLQFQTLLKPSPIECLNQKYFLVDESTLDIQCDLTEAFKAVTITATQRTSLCSIYINGGRNVALKQRAWQTSNWANSKGTYHASRAVDGNTDYDFIRGQSCSHTNTSGDSHPMWSVTFPLAQVTGYVIFNRYGLNMDRLANFILVAGDSGVIKFFYNDNTSGSRFHIIKDLAKNKISEVNISVSSNILSLCEVEVYGECPSGTFTTSDFQCMNCPAACPNSCHTNAGSCYVHFYYSDSPTCTAESRRANLTSYNSSTSRKSLSYSGMESSSIASTLPEALGIGITIGAVAVLLILSVSYAVLEALTSTGYNKNQGQQLSKTIKEHNHPYQRSAADDVAGSQQYRPLTGHEKFLGNVKRLEGISEVRSSYTTK
;
A
#
# COMPACT_ATOMS: atom_id res chain seq x y z
N MET A 1 50.67 -30.71 22.46
CA MET A 1 50.07 -30.20 21.20
C MET A 1 48.69 -30.76 20.90
N ALA A 2 48.35 -32.02 21.20
CA ALA A 2 47.03 -32.60 20.92
C ALA A 2 45.84 -31.95 21.68
N LEU A 3 46.09 -31.31 22.83
CA LEU A 3 45.06 -30.60 23.62
C LEU A 3 44.73 -29.19 23.08
N LEU A 4 45.59 -28.58 22.26
CA LEU A 4 45.32 -27.27 21.66
C LEU A 4 44.46 -27.36 20.38
N MET A 5 44.47 -28.49 19.67
CA MET A 5 43.64 -28.67 18.46
C MET A 5 42.16 -28.94 18.77
N LYS A 6 41.83 -29.59 19.90
CA LYS A 6 40.42 -29.84 20.30
C LYS A 6 39.65 -28.56 20.67
N ARG A 7 40.35 -27.52 21.13
CA ARG A 7 39.72 -26.26 21.56
C ARG A 7 39.33 -25.34 20.39
N ASN A 8 40.01 -25.45 19.25
CA ASN A 8 39.71 -24.68 18.04
C ASN A 8 38.59 -25.31 17.18
N LEU A 9 38.44 -26.63 17.19
CA LEU A 9 37.36 -27.30 16.46
C LEU A 9 35.96 -27.01 17.07
N TYR A 10 35.88 -26.91 18.40
CA TYR A 10 34.64 -26.51 19.11
C TYR A 10 34.24 -25.04 18.85
N ARG A 11 35.19 -24.15 18.54
CA ARG A 11 34.88 -22.75 18.19
C ARG A 11 34.35 -22.60 16.76
N CYS A 12 34.76 -23.46 15.82
CA CYS A 12 34.20 -23.46 14.46
C CYS A 12 32.81 -24.08 14.39
N ILE A 13 32.53 -25.15 15.14
CA ILE A 13 31.22 -25.82 15.13
C ILE A 13 30.14 -24.96 15.83
N LEU A 14 30.51 -24.18 16.85
CA LEU A 14 29.58 -23.23 17.47
C LEU A 14 29.25 -22.01 16.57
N CYS A 15 30.08 -21.71 15.57
CA CYS A 15 29.88 -20.56 14.69
C CYS A 15 28.89 -20.86 13.55
N VAL A 16 28.77 -22.12 13.12
CA VAL A 16 27.84 -22.54 12.06
C VAL A 16 26.40 -22.70 12.56
N LEU A 17 26.20 -22.96 13.87
CA LEU A 17 24.87 -23.04 14.49
C LEU A 17 24.36 -21.69 15.05
N CYS A 18 25.15 -20.62 14.93
CA CYS A 18 24.77 -19.25 15.28
C CYS A 18 24.53 -18.38 14.03
N MET A 19 24.10 -18.96 12.91
CA MET A 19 23.29 -18.17 11.98
C MET A 19 21.99 -17.89 12.72
N PRO A 20 21.70 -16.65 13.17
CA PRO A 20 20.35 -16.33 13.59
C PRO A 20 19.48 -16.79 12.43
N ALA A 21 18.47 -17.61 12.70
CA ALA A 21 17.38 -17.76 11.75
C ALA A 21 17.02 -16.33 11.38
N ILE A 22 17.35 -15.92 10.15
CA ILE A 22 16.94 -14.64 9.61
C ILE A 22 15.43 -14.80 9.64
N ARG A 23 14.82 -14.30 10.72
CA ARG A 23 13.39 -14.16 10.84
C ARG A 23 13.12 -13.21 9.69
N SER A 24 12.76 -13.77 8.54
CA SER A 24 12.39 -12.96 7.39
C SER A 24 11.38 -11.98 7.95
N GLN A 25 11.60 -10.70 7.73
CA GLN A 25 10.55 -9.73 7.99
C GLN A 25 9.43 -10.16 7.05
N VAL A 26 8.49 -10.96 7.57
CA VAL A 26 7.53 -11.79 6.79
C VAL A 26 6.59 -10.90 5.95
N ASP A 27 6.64 -9.60 6.18
CA ASP A 27 5.66 -8.64 5.69
C ASP A 27 6.24 -7.63 4.68
N TRP A 28 7.38 -7.93 4.04
CA TRP A 28 8.00 -7.04 3.04
C TRP A 28 8.57 -7.79 1.84
N PHE A 29 8.48 -7.17 0.66
CA PHE A 29 8.95 -7.74 -0.60
C PHE A 29 9.58 -6.67 -1.51
N GLY A 30 10.20 -7.10 -2.60
CA GLY A 30 10.94 -6.24 -3.54
C GLY A 30 12.46 -6.25 -3.33
N PRO A 31 13.23 -5.72 -4.30
CA PRO A 31 14.69 -5.76 -4.29
C PRO A 31 15.35 -5.23 -3.01
N ASN A 32 14.75 -4.21 -2.40
CA ASN A 32 15.21 -3.54 -1.19
C ASN A 32 14.22 -3.70 -0.03
N LYS A 33 13.26 -4.63 -0.13
CA LYS A 33 12.15 -4.81 0.82
C LYS A 33 11.36 -3.51 1.02
N GLU A 34 11.17 -2.74 -0.05
CA GLU A 34 10.56 -1.42 -0.05
C GLU A 34 9.03 -1.47 -0.07
N PHE A 35 8.43 -2.61 -0.41
CA PHE A 35 6.98 -2.78 -0.48
C PHE A 35 6.45 -3.65 0.65
N LYS A 36 5.34 -3.22 1.26
CA LYS A 36 4.70 -3.95 2.36
C LYS A 36 3.77 -5.03 1.81
N CYS A 37 3.86 -6.21 2.41
CA CYS A 37 2.99 -7.33 2.12
C CYS A 37 1.59 -7.05 2.64
N HIS A 38 0.61 -7.09 1.74
CA HIS A 38 -0.80 -6.92 2.06
C HIS A 38 -1.60 -8.16 1.67
N CYS A 39 -0.99 -9.34 1.82
CA CYS A 39 -1.64 -10.64 1.64
C CYS A 39 -2.28 -11.08 2.94
N GLU A 40 -3.36 -11.87 2.87
CA GLU A 40 -4.02 -12.42 4.06
C GLU A 40 -3.14 -13.41 4.83
N SER A 41 -2.24 -14.09 4.12
CA SER A 41 -1.25 -14.99 4.70
C SER A 41 0.16 -14.37 4.66
N SER A 42 0.93 -14.67 3.63
CA SER A 42 2.27 -14.12 3.37
C SER A 42 2.44 -13.91 1.86
N CYS A 43 3.49 -13.20 1.46
CA CYS A 43 3.85 -13.04 0.06
C CYS A 43 5.24 -13.62 -0.23
N SER A 44 5.45 -14.01 -1.48
CA SER A 44 6.77 -14.29 -2.04
C SER A 44 7.61 -13.03 -2.14
N TYR A 45 8.88 -13.21 -2.50
CA TYR A 45 9.85 -12.12 -2.65
C TYR A 45 9.45 -11.06 -3.68
N ASP A 46 8.66 -11.43 -4.68
CA ASP A 46 8.12 -10.51 -5.66
C ASP A 46 6.80 -9.86 -5.20
N GLY A 47 6.22 -10.26 -4.07
CA GLY A 47 4.94 -9.72 -3.56
C GLY A 47 3.71 -10.53 -3.95
N THR A 48 3.86 -11.63 -4.70
CA THR A 48 2.73 -12.51 -5.02
C THR A 48 2.21 -13.19 -3.74
N CYS A 49 0.90 -13.17 -3.53
CA CYS A 49 0.32 -13.79 -2.34
C CYS A 49 0.44 -15.31 -2.36
N LEU A 50 0.92 -15.88 -1.26
CA LEU A 50 1.04 -17.32 -1.05
C LEU A 50 -0.27 -17.88 -0.47
N GLY A 51 -0.39 -19.20 -0.42
CA GLY A 51 -1.56 -19.88 0.14
C GLY A 51 -2.81 -19.71 -0.74
N ASN A 52 -3.82 -19.00 -0.23
CA ASN A 52 -5.08 -18.75 -0.95
C ASN A 52 -4.97 -17.64 -2.00
N GLY A 53 -3.82 -16.97 -2.11
CA GLY A 53 -3.60 -15.89 -3.07
C GLY A 53 -4.40 -14.61 -2.76
N LYS A 54 -5.08 -14.53 -1.62
CA LYS A 54 -6.00 -13.42 -1.30
C LYS A 54 -5.28 -12.24 -0.66
N CYS A 55 -5.75 -11.05 -1.01
CA CYS A 55 -5.34 -9.82 -0.34
C CYS A 55 -5.93 -9.73 1.08
N ALA A 56 -5.15 -9.14 1.97
CA ALA A 56 -5.61 -8.71 3.28
C ALA A 56 -6.77 -7.72 3.13
N ARG A 57 -7.61 -7.64 4.16
CA ARG A 57 -8.82 -6.84 4.11
C ARG A 57 -8.49 -5.36 3.90
N GLY A 58 -9.16 -4.72 2.93
CA GLY A 58 -8.89 -3.33 2.53
C GLY A 58 -7.83 -3.15 1.46
N TRP A 59 -7.33 -4.24 0.87
CA TRP A 59 -6.32 -4.22 -0.18
C TRP A 59 -6.74 -5.08 -1.37
N PHE A 60 -6.37 -4.67 -2.58
CA PHE A 60 -6.66 -5.40 -3.82
C PHE A 60 -5.66 -5.05 -4.94
N GLY A 61 -5.89 -5.61 -6.13
CA GLY A 61 -5.14 -5.30 -7.34
C GLY A 61 -3.73 -5.89 -7.38
N LEU A 62 -2.85 -5.28 -8.19
CA LEU A 62 -1.49 -5.80 -8.42
C LEU A 62 -0.73 -5.99 -7.10
N LYS A 63 -0.48 -7.26 -6.75
CA LYS A 63 0.23 -7.69 -5.52
C LYS A 63 -0.33 -7.03 -4.24
N CYS A 64 -1.65 -6.81 -4.23
CA CYS A 64 -2.38 -6.23 -3.10
C CYS A 64 -1.91 -4.83 -2.67
N GLN A 65 -1.37 -4.02 -3.58
CA GLN A 65 -0.85 -2.70 -3.22
C GLN A 65 -1.88 -1.57 -3.33
N TYR A 66 -3.09 -1.85 -3.82
CA TYR A 66 -4.14 -0.83 -3.92
C TYR A 66 -5.05 -0.87 -2.73
N LYS A 67 -5.28 0.32 -2.19
CA LYS A 67 -6.18 0.54 -1.07
C LYS A 67 -7.64 0.48 -1.56
N ASP A 68 -8.47 -0.36 -0.96
CA ASP A 68 -9.91 -0.43 -1.29
C ASP A 68 -10.72 0.58 -0.46
N LEU A 69 -11.27 1.60 -1.13
CA LEU A 69 -12.06 2.64 -0.47
C LEU A 69 -13.38 2.14 0.12
N ILE A 70 -13.95 1.05 -0.41
CA ILE A 70 -15.21 0.49 0.10
C ILE A 70 -15.02 -0.02 1.53
N PHE A 71 -13.92 -0.73 1.76
CA PHE A 71 -13.65 -1.28 3.09
C PHE A 71 -13.29 -0.21 4.12
N LEU A 72 -12.44 0.75 3.74
CA LEU A 72 -11.79 1.63 4.71
C LEU A 72 -12.66 2.76 5.23
N ASP A 73 -13.58 3.22 4.42
CA ASP A 73 -14.40 4.37 4.77
C ASP A 73 -15.73 3.96 5.40
N LYS A 74 -15.82 2.72 5.91
CA LYS A 74 -17.03 2.18 6.58
C LYS A 74 -18.29 2.52 5.77
N THR A 75 -18.23 2.21 4.49
CA THR A 75 -19.21 2.66 3.51
C THR A 75 -20.58 2.09 3.78
N ARG A 76 -21.61 2.85 3.41
CA ARG A 76 -22.98 2.33 3.33
C ARG A 76 -23.26 1.94 1.89
N THR A 77 -23.81 0.75 1.70
CA THR A 77 -24.19 0.25 0.37
C THR A 77 -25.70 0.04 0.29
N LEU A 78 -26.28 0.30 -0.88
CA LEU A 78 -27.67 0.00 -1.19
C LEU A 78 -27.75 -0.68 -2.57
N PRO A 79 -28.24 -1.92 -2.68
CA PRO A 79 -28.64 -2.83 -1.59
C PRO A 79 -27.45 -3.21 -0.68
N ASN A 80 -27.67 -4.05 0.34
CA ASN A 80 -26.56 -4.61 1.09
C ASN A 80 -25.73 -5.52 0.16
N VAL A 81 -24.48 -5.14 -0.10
CA VAL A 81 -23.57 -5.83 -1.02
C VAL A 81 -22.40 -6.48 -0.29
N ASN A 82 -22.60 -6.96 0.93
CA ASN A 82 -21.55 -7.65 1.69
C ASN A 82 -20.87 -8.79 0.90
N ILE A 83 -21.63 -9.50 0.05
CA ILE A 83 -21.10 -10.54 -0.83
C ILE A 83 -20.12 -9.98 -1.88
N LEU A 84 -20.34 -8.75 -2.38
CA LEU A 84 -19.46 -8.12 -3.37
C LEU A 84 -18.16 -7.57 -2.79
N THR A 85 -18.00 -7.64 -1.47
CA THR A 85 -16.86 -7.08 -0.73
C THR A 85 -16.25 -8.09 0.24
N ASP A 86 -16.61 -9.36 0.11
CA ASP A 86 -16.10 -10.45 0.95
C ASP A 86 -14.68 -10.91 0.53
N ARG A 87 -14.18 -10.40 -0.61
CA ARG A 87 -12.90 -10.74 -1.25
C ARG A 87 -12.91 -12.17 -1.81
N ASP A 88 -14.04 -12.60 -2.33
CA ASP A 88 -14.21 -13.86 -3.03
C ASP A 88 -14.86 -13.63 -4.39
N ASP A 89 -14.05 -13.65 -5.45
CA ASP A 89 -14.53 -13.41 -6.80
C ASP A 89 -15.45 -14.55 -7.32
N SER A 90 -15.67 -15.62 -6.53
CA SER A 90 -16.60 -16.71 -6.85
C SER A 90 -17.99 -16.55 -6.21
N THR A 91 -18.17 -15.63 -5.27
CA THR A 91 -19.46 -15.38 -4.62
C THR A 91 -20.17 -14.24 -5.33
N CYS A 92 -21.29 -14.54 -5.99
CA CYS A 92 -21.95 -13.58 -6.86
C CYS A 92 -23.39 -13.29 -6.45
N MET A 93 -23.86 -12.09 -6.78
CA MET A 93 -25.26 -11.70 -6.67
C MET A 93 -25.78 -11.14 -7.98
N ASN A 94 -27.01 -11.50 -8.30
CA ASN A 94 -27.72 -10.91 -9.43
C ASN A 94 -28.09 -9.47 -9.12
N ILE A 95 -27.75 -8.58 -10.05
CA ILE A 95 -28.10 -7.16 -10.01
C ILE A 95 -29.12 -6.86 -11.12
N SER A 96 -30.27 -6.33 -10.72
CA SER A 96 -31.35 -5.96 -11.65
C SER A 96 -31.30 -4.49 -12.07
N ASP A 97 -30.86 -3.61 -11.18
CA ASP A 97 -30.96 -2.15 -11.36
C ASP A 97 -29.62 -1.46 -11.09
N GLN A 98 -29.40 -1.05 -9.83
CA GLN A 98 -28.25 -0.23 -9.44
C GLN A 98 -27.71 -0.61 -8.06
N ILE A 99 -26.41 -0.40 -7.88
CA ILE A 99 -25.74 -0.42 -6.58
C ILE A 99 -25.27 1.00 -6.28
N VAL A 100 -25.62 1.51 -5.11
CA VAL A 100 -25.12 2.79 -4.60
C VAL A 100 -24.15 2.52 -3.47
N ILE A 101 -22.92 3.01 -3.61
CA ILE A 101 -21.88 2.95 -2.59
C ILE A 101 -21.67 4.38 -2.08
N THR A 102 -21.91 4.61 -0.79
CA THR A 102 -21.75 5.90 -0.13
C THR A 102 -20.59 5.86 0.87
N LEU A 103 -19.61 6.74 0.65
CA LEU A 103 -18.44 6.92 1.50
C LEU A 103 -18.79 7.74 2.76
N GLN A 104 -18.09 7.54 3.87
CA GLN A 104 -18.19 8.40 5.06
C GLN A 104 -17.53 9.77 4.88
N ARG A 105 -16.53 9.86 4.01
CA ARG A 105 -15.81 11.07 3.61
C ARG A 105 -15.77 11.14 2.08
N THR A 106 -15.52 12.32 1.55
CA THR A 106 -15.32 12.43 0.09
C THR A 106 -13.95 11.92 -0.30
N ASP A 107 -13.87 11.27 -1.46
CA ASP A 107 -12.60 10.77 -2.00
C ASP A 107 -12.46 11.09 -3.49
N ILE A 108 -11.28 10.85 -4.04
CA ILE A 108 -10.97 11.11 -5.44
C ILE A 108 -11.11 9.81 -6.22
N PHE A 109 -11.97 9.83 -7.24
CA PHE A 109 -12.11 8.68 -8.13
C PHE A 109 -10.96 8.63 -9.13
N THR A 110 -10.34 7.46 -9.28
CA THR A 110 -9.35 7.17 -10.31
C THR A 110 -9.87 6.09 -11.24
N TRP A 111 -10.11 4.90 -10.69
CA TRP A 111 -10.75 3.78 -11.37
C TRP A 111 -11.37 2.84 -10.33
N MET A 112 -12.18 1.90 -10.80
CA MET A 112 -12.74 0.83 -9.98
C MET A 112 -12.68 -0.50 -10.71
N ARG A 113 -12.70 -1.60 -9.96
CA ARG A 113 -12.73 -2.96 -10.49
C ARG A 113 -14.08 -3.59 -10.25
N VAL A 114 -14.59 -4.29 -11.26
CA VAL A 114 -15.75 -5.16 -11.15
C VAL A 114 -15.39 -6.55 -11.68
N THR A 115 -15.83 -7.59 -10.98
CA THR A 115 -15.73 -8.98 -11.45
C THR A 115 -17.12 -9.55 -11.58
N VAL A 116 -17.43 -10.16 -12.72
CA VAL A 116 -18.73 -10.76 -13.04
C VAL A 116 -18.61 -12.27 -13.18
N GLN A 117 -19.72 -12.98 -13.02
CA GLN A 117 -19.74 -14.43 -13.17
C GLN A 117 -19.64 -14.86 -14.64
N GLU A 118 -20.27 -14.12 -15.55
CA GLU A 118 -20.37 -14.44 -16.97
C GLU A 118 -19.73 -13.32 -17.80
N ASN A 119 -18.76 -13.69 -18.65
CA ASN A 119 -18.04 -12.75 -19.52
C ASN A 119 -18.95 -11.98 -20.49
N ALA A 120 -20.07 -12.58 -20.91
CA ALA A 120 -21.08 -11.97 -21.77
C ALA A 120 -21.75 -10.74 -21.14
N SER A 121 -21.59 -10.54 -19.84
CA SER A 121 -22.03 -9.35 -19.12
C SER A 121 -21.11 -8.13 -19.27
N LEU A 122 -19.97 -8.26 -19.96
CA LEU A 122 -19.02 -7.15 -20.15
C LEU A 122 -19.12 -6.54 -21.57
N PRO A 123 -19.25 -5.20 -21.70
CA PRO A 123 -19.36 -4.20 -20.64
C PRO A 123 -20.84 -3.91 -20.34
N GLY A 124 -21.20 -4.11 -19.08
CA GLY A 124 -22.58 -3.98 -18.65
C GLY A 124 -22.82 -2.80 -17.71
N PHE A 125 -21.94 -1.80 -17.62
CA PHE A 125 -21.94 -0.89 -16.46
C PHE A 125 -21.78 0.59 -16.81
N THR A 126 -22.65 1.43 -16.27
CA THR A 126 -22.49 2.89 -16.26
C THR A 126 -22.30 3.40 -14.83
N LEU A 127 -21.52 4.47 -14.69
CA LEU A 127 -21.23 5.07 -13.38
C LEU A 127 -21.77 6.50 -13.31
N GLN A 128 -22.38 6.83 -12.17
CA GLN A 128 -22.78 8.19 -11.79
C GLN A 128 -22.24 8.52 -10.41
N PHE A 129 -21.83 9.76 -10.20
CA PHE A 129 -21.22 10.21 -8.95
C PHE A 129 -22.04 11.29 -8.28
N GLN A 130 -22.19 11.22 -6.96
CA GLN A 130 -22.71 12.32 -6.16
C GLN A 130 -21.55 13.04 -5.47
N THR A 131 -21.53 14.36 -5.52
CA THR A 131 -20.52 15.20 -4.85
C THR A 131 -21.20 16.04 -3.76
N LEU A 132 -20.41 16.66 -2.88
CA LEU A 132 -20.96 17.59 -1.89
C LEU A 132 -21.29 18.97 -2.48
N LEU A 133 -20.72 19.30 -3.63
CA LEU A 133 -20.83 20.61 -4.26
C LEU A 133 -22.00 20.69 -5.24
N LYS A 134 -22.42 19.56 -5.81
CA LYS A 134 -23.49 19.50 -6.81
C LYS A 134 -24.65 18.64 -6.31
N PRO A 135 -25.89 19.15 -6.40
CA PRO A 135 -27.08 18.40 -6.00
C PRO A 135 -27.44 17.30 -7.01
N SER A 136 -27.10 17.49 -8.29
CA SER A 136 -27.33 16.50 -9.35
C SER A 136 -26.14 15.54 -9.48
N PRO A 137 -26.39 14.24 -9.75
CA PRO A 137 -25.33 13.30 -10.09
C PRO A 137 -24.50 13.78 -11.30
N ILE A 138 -23.21 13.49 -11.27
CA ILE A 138 -22.24 13.73 -12.33
C ILE A 138 -22.00 12.42 -13.07
N GLU A 139 -22.15 12.43 -14.38
CA GLU A 139 -21.85 11.27 -15.23
C GLU A 139 -20.34 10.98 -15.30
N CYS A 140 -20.01 9.70 -15.49
CA CYS A 140 -18.64 9.23 -15.74
C CYS A 140 -18.19 9.65 -17.15
N LEU A 141 -17.54 10.81 -17.25
CA LEU A 141 -17.08 11.37 -18.53
C LEU A 141 -15.88 10.58 -19.07
N ASN A 142 -15.83 10.38 -20.40
CA ASN A 142 -14.77 9.62 -21.06
C ASN A 142 -14.55 8.24 -20.43
N GLN A 143 -15.64 7.54 -20.11
CA GLN A 143 -15.59 6.22 -19.51
C GLN A 143 -14.79 5.24 -20.39
N LYS A 144 -13.77 4.63 -19.79
CA LYS A 144 -12.86 3.66 -20.39
C LYS A 144 -12.97 2.35 -19.65
N TYR A 145 -12.83 1.28 -20.41
CA TYR A 145 -12.90 -0.08 -19.93
C TYR A 145 -11.60 -0.81 -20.23
N PHE A 146 -11.02 -1.44 -19.21
CA PHE A 146 -9.83 -2.26 -19.36
C PHE A 146 -10.14 -3.68 -18.88
N LEU A 147 -10.05 -4.64 -19.79
CA LEU A 147 -10.15 -6.05 -19.42
C LEU A 147 -8.89 -6.45 -18.67
N VAL A 148 -9.08 -6.95 -17.45
CA VAL A 148 -8.02 -7.53 -16.61
C VAL A 148 -7.86 -9.01 -16.97
N ASP A 149 -8.99 -9.69 -17.12
CA ASP A 149 -9.14 -11.06 -17.61
C ASP A 149 -10.52 -11.22 -18.28
N GLU A 150 -10.99 -12.46 -18.47
CA GLU A 150 -12.26 -12.75 -19.14
C GLU A 150 -13.50 -12.33 -18.33
N SER A 151 -13.37 -12.18 -17.00
CA SER A 151 -14.46 -11.90 -16.05
C SER A 151 -14.30 -10.60 -15.28
N THR A 152 -13.12 -9.98 -15.33
CA THR A 152 -12.79 -8.79 -14.55
C THR A 152 -12.51 -7.58 -15.44
N LEU A 153 -13.16 -6.47 -15.08
CA LEU A 153 -13.11 -5.21 -15.80
C LEU A 153 -12.75 -4.07 -14.85
N ASP A 154 -11.76 -3.28 -15.25
CA ASP A 154 -11.44 -2.01 -14.61
C ASP A 154 -12.11 -0.87 -15.39
N ILE A 155 -12.87 -0.05 -14.68
CA ILE A 155 -13.62 1.09 -15.22
C ILE A 155 -12.95 2.38 -14.75
N GLN A 156 -12.57 3.23 -15.69
CA GLN A 156 -11.93 4.52 -15.44
C GLN A 156 -12.75 5.63 -16.08
N CYS A 157 -12.83 6.80 -15.44
CA CYS A 157 -13.34 8.01 -16.08
C CYS A 157 -12.76 9.28 -15.48
N ASP A 158 -13.00 10.37 -16.19
CA ASP A 158 -12.56 11.70 -15.80
C ASP A 158 -13.57 12.30 -14.82
N LEU A 159 -13.16 12.35 -13.55
CA LEU A 159 -13.87 13.06 -12.49
C LEU A 159 -12.96 14.16 -11.93
N THR A 160 -13.46 15.39 -11.96
CA THR A 160 -12.73 16.61 -11.53
C THR A 160 -13.05 17.03 -10.09
N GLU A 161 -13.99 16.35 -9.44
CA GLU A 161 -14.45 16.63 -8.07
C GLU A 161 -14.26 15.40 -7.18
N ALA A 162 -14.16 15.62 -5.88
CA ALA A 162 -14.25 14.51 -4.94
C ALA A 162 -15.70 14.00 -4.86
N PHE A 163 -15.86 12.68 -4.91
CA PHE A 163 -17.17 12.04 -4.82
C PHE A 163 -17.46 11.60 -3.39
N LYS A 164 -18.75 11.61 -3.05
CA LYS A 164 -19.32 11.11 -1.80
C LYS A 164 -20.02 9.77 -1.99
N ALA A 165 -20.64 9.57 -3.15
CA ALA A 165 -21.25 8.30 -3.52
C ALA A 165 -21.01 8.00 -5.00
N VAL A 166 -20.98 6.72 -5.34
CA VAL A 166 -21.00 6.22 -6.71
C VAL A 166 -22.20 5.29 -6.87
N THR A 167 -22.95 5.50 -7.95
CA THR A 167 -24.02 4.63 -8.42
C THR A 167 -23.51 3.84 -9.61
N ILE A 168 -23.57 2.53 -9.52
CA ILE A 168 -23.20 1.57 -10.55
C ILE A 168 -24.50 1.00 -11.10
N THR A 169 -24.80 1.25 -12.37
CA THR A 169 -26.02 0.76 -13.02
C THR A 169 -25.65 -0.31 -14.02
N ALA A 170 -26.31 -1.47 -13.92
CA ALA A 170 -26.16 -2.53 -14.90
C ALA A 170 -27.03 -2.24 -16.14
N THR A 171 -26.45 -2.24 -17.34
CA THR A 171 -27.18 -2.06 -18.60
C THR A 171 -27.95 -3.30 -19.03
N GLN A 172 -27.59 -4.46 -18.46
CA GLN A 172 -28.25 -5.74 -18.66
C GLN A 172 -28.19 -6.56 -17.37
N ARG A 173 -29.08 -7.54 -17.23
CA ARG A 173 -29.03 -8.48 -16.10
C ARG A 173 -27.66 -9.14 -16.05
N THR A 174 -27.03 -9.01 -14.89
CA THR A 174 -25.65 -9.46 -14.66
C THR A 174 -25.55 -10.06 -13.27
N SER A 175 -24.69 -11.06 -13.14
CA SER A 175 -24.26 -11.60 -11.84
C SER A 175 -22.90 -11.00 -11.51
N LEU A 176 -22.87 -10.13 -10.50
CA LEU A 176 -21.67 -9.43 -10.05
C LEU A 176 -21.07 -10.17 -8.86
N CYS A 177 -19.76 -10.32 -8.81
CA CYS A 177 -19.07 -11.11 -7.79
C CYS A 177 -18.21 -10.25 -6.87
N SER A 178 -17.51 -9.24 -7.39
CA SER A 178 -16.72 -8.34 -6.55
C SER A 178 -16.73 -6.91 -7.07
N ILE A 179 -16.62 -5.94 -6.16
CA ILE A 179 -16.38 -4.53 -6.48
C ILE A 179 -15.23 -4.01 -5.61
N TYR A 180 -14.32 -3.26 -6.21
CA TYR A 180 -13.29 -2.51 -5.51
C TYR A 180 -13.21 -1.09 -6.05
N ILE A 181 -13.03 -0.09 -5.20
CA ILE A 181 -12.78 1.29 -5.63
C ILE A 181 -11.35 1.67 -5.26
N ASN A 182 -10.57 2.10 -6.26
CA ASN A 182 -9.16 2.39 -6.06
C ASN A 182 -8.93 3.65 -5.21
N GLY A 183 -8.22 3.47 -4.10
CA GLY A 183 -7.68 4.52 -3.25
C GLY A 183 -6.20 4.84 -3.50
N GLY A 184 -5.57 4.20 -4.49
CA GLY A 184 -4.15 4.36 -4.82
C GLY A 184 -3.24 3.45 -3.99
N ARG A 185 -1.93 3.52 -4.29
CA ARG A 185 -0.86 2.83 -3.54
C ARG A 185 -0.04 3.84 -2.74
N ASN A 186 0.53 3.43 -1.60
CA ASN A 186 1.43 4.29 -0.84
C ASN A 186 2.80 4.41 -1.54
N VAL A 187 3.03 5.51 -2.26
CA VAL A 187 4.28 5.76 -2.99
C VAL A 187 5.42 6.27 -2.12
N ALA A 188 5.16 6.67 -0.87
CA ALA A 188 6.19 7.16 0.05
C ALA A 188 6.87 6.05 0.86
N LEU A 189 6.32 4.84 0.85
CA LEU A 189 6.76 3.73 1.67
C LEU A 189 8.25 3.39 1.44
N LYS A 190 9.03 3.41 2.52
CA LYS A 190 10.49 3.19 2.57
C LYS A 190 11.30 4.03 1.59
N GLN A 191 10.72 5.11 1.09
CA GLN A 191 11.40 6.03 0.20
C GLN A 191 12.39 6.89 0.97
N ARG A 192 13.19 7.65 0.24
CA ARG A 192 14.25 8.47 0.84
C ARG A 192 13.63 9.66 1.55
N ALA A 193 13.61 9.59 2.87
CA ALA A 193 13.19 10.67 3.75
C ALA A 193 14.39 11.43 4.34
N TRP A 194 14.20 12.72 4.59
CA TRP A 194 15.16 13.62 5.21
C TRP A 194 14.46 14.53 6.22
N GLN A 195 15.19 15.04 7.20
CA GLN A 195 14.69 16.07 8.12
C GLN A 195 15.84 16.96 8.58
N THR A 196 15.51 18.18 9.03
CA THR A 196 16.46 19.24 9.40
C THR A 196 17.45 18.83 10.49
N SER A 197 16.99 18.06 11.48
CA SER A 197 17.82 17.56 12.58
C SER A 197 17.23 16.28 13.15
N ASN A 198 18.01 15.46 13.85
CA ASN A 198 17.50 14.23 14.49
C ASN A 198 17.63 14.33 16.01
N TRP A 199 16.54 14.07 16.72
CA TRP A 199 16.61 13.87 18.17
C TRP A 199 17.08 12.44 18.49
N ALA A 200 17.87 12.32 19.56
CA ALA A 200 18.35 11.04 20.06
C ALA A 200 18.21 10.96 21.57
N ASN A 201 17.97 9.76 22.08
CA ASN A 201 17.94 9.45 23.50
C ASN A 201 18.60 8.08 23.77
N SER A 202 18.48 7.56 24.98
CA SER A 202 19.01 6.25 25.36
C SER A 202 18.43 5.06 24.57
N LYS A 203 17.29 5.23 23.88
CA LYS A 203 16.66 4.23 23.00
C LYS A 203 17.09 4.34 21.54
N GLY A 204 17.86 5.36 21.17
CA GLY A 204 18.38 5.57 19.82
C GLY A 204 17.95 6.88 19.17
N THR A 205 18.18 6.96 17.86
CA THR A 205 17.95 8.16 17.05
C THR A 205 16.64 8.07 16.26
N TYR A 206 15.88 9.16 16.25
CA TYR A 206 14.53 9.26 15.66
C TYR A 206 14.61 9.84 14.25
N HIS A 207 15.10 9.02 13.32
CA HIS A 207 15.34 9.38 11.92
C HIS A 207 14.08 9.69 11.12
N ALA A 208 14.25 10.48 10.06
CA ALA A 208 13.19 10.81 9.08
C ALA A 208 12.53 9.57 8.46
N SER A 209 13.30 8.51 8.22
CA SER A 209 12.83 7.27 7.61
C SER A 209 11.77 6.53 8.42
N ARG A 210 11.63 6.84 9.71
CA ARG A 210 10.60 6.24 10.57
C ARG A 210 9.20 6.66 10.13
N ALA A 211 9.03 7.89 9.62
CA ALA A 211 7.75 8.37 9.14
C ALA A 211 7.31 7.79 7.77
N VAL A 212 8.05 6.82 7.22
CA VAL A 212 7.69 6.11 5.98
C VAL A 212 8.01 4.62 6.12
N ASP A 213 8.04 4.09 7.34
CA ASP A 213 8.45 2.72 7.60
C ASP A 213 7.31 1.71 7.51
N GLY A 214 6.08 2.17 7.23
CA GLY A 214 4.90 1.34 7.11
C GLY A 214 4.24 1.01 8.45
N ASN A 215 4.64 1.65 9.55
CA ASN A 215 4.08 1.41 10.87
C ASN A 215 3.45 2.68 11.45
N THR A 216 2.12 2.68 11.51
CA THR A 216 1.29 3.80 11.96
C THR A 216 1.17 3.92 13.48
N ASP A 217 2.02 3.23 14.26
CA ASP A 217 2.03 3.31 15.71
C ASP A 217 2.38 4.74 16.16
N TYR A 218 1.37 5.40 16.73
CA TYR A 218 1.43 6.77 17.19
C TYR A 218 2.08 6.91 18.59
N ASP A 219 2.36 5.80 19.29
CA ASP A 219 3.05 5.82 20.58
C ASP A 219 4.55 6.07 20.37
N PHE A 220 4.93 7.33 20.59
CA PHE A 220 6.31 7.78 20.48
C PHE A 220 7.33 6.98 21.30
N ILE A 221 6.95 6.46 22.47
CA ILE A 221 7.86 5.84 23.44
C ILE A 221 7.94 4.33 23.24
N ARG A 222 6.79 3.69 22.99
CA ARG A 222 6.65 2.24 22.87
C ARG A 222 6.73 1.76 21.43
N GLY A 223 6.07 2.47 20.51
CA GLY A 223 6.00 2.11 19.10
C GLY A 223 7.31 2.32 18.36
N GLN A 224 8.11 3.32 18.78
CA GLN A 224 9.40 3.67 18.16
C GLN A 224 9.35 3.92 16.63
N SER A 225 8.18 4.19 16.06
CA SER A 225 7.99 4.48 14.62
C SER A 225 7.90 5.95 14.26
N CYS A 226 8.01 6.87 15.21
CA CYS A 226 7.93 8.28 14.90
C CYS A 226 9.31 8.88 14.59
N SER A 227 9.36 9.77 13.60
CA SER A 227 10.44 10.73 13.42
C SER A 227 10.36 11.82 14.49
N HIS A 228 11.49 12.47 14.78
CA HIS A 228 11.52 13.59 15.73
C HIS A 228 12.73 14.49 15.45
N THR A 229 12.48 15.77 15.18
CA THR A 229 13.55 16.77 15.06
C THR A 229 14.11 17.15 16.43
N ASN A 230 15.30 17.73 16.47
CA ASN A 230 15.96 18.06 17.73
C ASN A 230 15.14 19.06 18.56
N THR A 231 15.27 19.01 19.89
CA THR A 231 14.53 19.87 20.82
C THR A 231 15.15 21.26 20.99
N SER A 232 16.36 21.46 20.48
CA SER A 232 17.10 22.72 20.54
C SER A 232 17.87 22.97 19.25
N GLY A 233 17.98 24.24 18.86
CA GLY A 233 18.75 24.68 17.70
C GLY A 233 18.07 24.49 16.34
N ASP A 234 16.87 23.91 16.28
CA ASP A 234 16.08 23.75 15.06
C ASP A 234 14.94 24.78 15.03
N SER A 235 15.21 25.95 14.44
CA SER A 235 14.26 27.07 14.43
C SER A 235 13.17 26.93 13.36
N HIS A 236 13.36 26.06 12.37
CA HIS A 236 12.41 25.81 11.29
C HIS A 236 12.38 24.32 10.94
N PRO A 237 11.83 23.47 11.84
CA PRO A 237 11.83 22.03 11.63
C PRO A 237 11.08 21.64 10.37
N MET A 238 11.72 20.79 9.56
CA MET A 238 11.17 20.30 8.32
C MET A 238 11.50 18.82 8.14
N TRP A 239 10.57 18.11 7.53
CA TRP A 239 10.71 16.74 7.07
C TRP A 239 10.34 16.66 5.59
N SER A 240 11.00 15.80 4.84
CA SER A 240 10.71 15.58 3.43
C SER A 240 10.84 14.12 3.03
N VAL A 241 10.16 13.76 1.95
CA VAL A 241 10.31 12.46 1.27
C VAL A 241 10.36 12.67 -0.25
N THR A 242 11.26 11.93 -0.89
CA THR A 242 11.41 11.89 -2.36
C THR A 242 11.11 10.48 -2.87
N PHE A 243 10.34 10.37 -3.95
CA PHE A 243 9.87 9.11 -4.52
C PHE A 243 9.71 9.20 -6.05
N PRO A 244 9.62 8.06 -6.77
CA PRO A 244 9.40 8.08 -8.22
C PRO A 244 8.15 8.88 -8.59
N LEU A 245 8.22 9.64 -9.69
CA LEU A 245 7.13 10.53 -10.12
C LEU A 245 5.79 9.79 -10.16
N ALA A 246 4.82 10.29 -9.40
CA ALA A 246 3.51 9.69 -9.25
C ALA A 246 2.40 10.74 -9.43
N GLN A 247 1.25 10.31 -9.92
CA GLN A 247 0.02 11.08 -9.92
C GLN A 247 -0.68 10.90 -8.56
N VAL A 248 -0.53 11.89 -7.68
CA VAL A 248 -0.93 11.80 -6.27
C VAL A 248 -2.39 12.21 -6.08
N THR A 249 -3.16 11.42 -5.35
CA THR A 249 -4.57 11.69 -5.00
C THR A 249 -4.74 12.11 -3.54
N GLY A 250 -3.79 11.80 -2.67
CA GLY A 250 -3.88 12.25 -1.30
C GLY A 250 -2.71 11.90 -0.41
N TYR A 251 -2.79 12.45 0.80
CA TYR A 251 -1.78 12.35 1.83
C TYR A 251 -2.47 11.94 3.13
N VAL A 252 -1.85 11.05 3.89
CA VAL A 252 -2.28 10.70 5.25
C VAL A 252 -1.10 10.89 6.18
N ILE A 253 -1.24 11.79 7.14
CA ILE A 253 -0.19 12.10 8.11
C ILE A 253 -0.66 11.60 9.46
N PHE A 254 0.08 10.68 10.06
CA PHE A 254 -0.14 10.18 11.41
C PHE A 254 0.69 11.01 12.38
N ASN A 255 -0.01 11.70 13.28
CA ASN A 255 0.61 12.50 14.32
C ASN A 255 1.06 11.59 15.47
N ARG A 256 1.99 12.09 16.28
CA ARG A 256 2.26 11.54 17.60
C ARG A 256 1.00 11.57 18.46
N TYR A 257 0.86 10.62 19.37
CA TYR A 257 -0.20 10.62 20.38
C TYR A 257 0.31 11.05 21.77
N GLY A 258 -0.61 11.61 22.57
CA GLY A 258 -0.42 11.88 24.00
C GLY A 258 0.06 13.30 24.28
N LEU A 259 1.07 13.45 25.14
CA LEU A 259 1.63 14.77 25.42
C LEU A 259 2.33 15.29 24.16
N ASN A 260 2.03 16.53 23.78
CA ASN A 260 2.59 17.26 22.64
C ASN A 260 2.00 16.97 21.24
N MET A 261 0.77 16.46 21.15
CA MET A 261 0.07 16.33 19.85
C MET A 261 -0.06 17.68 19.11
N ASP A 262 -0.13 18.78 19.86
CA ASP A 262 -0.29 20.13 19.31
C ASP A 262 0.98 20.64 18.60
N ARG A 263 2.11 19.93 18.65
CA ARG A 263 3.34 20.33 17.94
C ARG A 263 3.19 20.31 16.42
N LEU A 264 2.31 19.45 15.90
CA LEU A 264 1.99 19.38 14.48
C LEU A 264 0.95 20.45 14.07
N ALA A 265 0.41 21.24 14.99
CA ALA A 265 -0.59 22.25 14.64
C ALA A 265 -0.06 23.26 13.61
N ASN A 266 -0.94 23.67 12.70
CA ASN A 266 -0.64 24.64 11.65
C ASN A 266 0.57 24.26 10.78
N PHE A 267 0.77 22.96 10.52
CA PHE A 267 1.80 22.53 9.59
C PHE A 267 1.48 22.96 8.16
N ILE A 268 2.54 23.18 7.39
CA ILE A 268 2.46 23.43 5.96
C ILE A 268 2.96 22.17 5.26
N LEU A 269 2.16 21.65 4.34
CA LEU A 269 2.57 20.62 3.39
C LEU A 269 2.72 21.27 2.02
N VAL A 270 3.91 21.13 1.44
CA VAL A 270 4.22 21.53 0.07
C VAL A 270 4.62 20.29 -0.69
N ALA A 271 4.05 20.08 -1.87
CA ALA A 271 4.44 18.98 -2.74
C ALA A 271 4.68 19.46 -4.16
N GLY A 272 5.63 18.82 -4.83
CA GLY A 272 6.10 19.25 -6.12
C GLY A 272 6.92 18.19 -6.83
N ASP A 273 7.57 18.64 -7.90
CA ASP A 273 8.50 17.84 -8.66
C ASP A 273 9.52 18.78 -9.33
N SER A 274 10.78 18.38 -9.31
CA SER A 274 11.89 19.16 -9.88
C SER A 274 11.95 20.61 -9.36
N GLY A 275 11.69 20.80 -8.06
CA GLY A 275 11.69 22.12 -7.40
C GLY A 275 10.47 22.99 -7.69
N VAL A 276 9.53 22.54 -8.53
CA VAL A 276 8.29 23.27 -8.83
C VAL A 276 7.19 22.83 -7.86
N ILE A 277 6.68 23.78 -7.08
CA ILE A 277 5.53 23.57 -6.19
C ILE A 277 4.27 23.39 -7.05
N LYS A 278 3.58 22.26 -6.88
CA LYS A 278 2.32 21.94 -7.58
C LYS A 278 1.14 21.80 -6.63
N PHE A 279 1.41 21.51 -5.36
CA PHE A 279 0.41 21.38 -4.31
C PHE A 279 0.86 22.09 -3.04
N PHE A 280 -0.08 22.76 -2.40
CA PHE A 280 0.13 23.49 -1.16
C PHE A 280 -1.07 23.27 -0.24
N TYR A 281 -0.81 22.91 1.01
CA TYR A 281 -1.80 22.74 2.05
C TYR A 281 -1.31 23.38 3.34
N ASN A 282 -2.18 24.17 3.96
CA ASN A 282 -1.94 24.76 5.27
C ASN A 282 -2.98 24.18 6.23
N ASP A 283 -2.53 23.40 7.21
CA ASP A 283 -3.40 22.89 8.26
C ASP A 283 -3.81 24.03 9.18
N ASN A 284 -5.02 23.96 9.74
CA ASN A 284 -5.52 24.93 10.71
C ASN A 284 -6.09 24.24 11.95
N THR A 285 -5.74 22.98 12.16
CA THR A 285 -6.21 22.15 13.26
C THR A 285 -5.10 21.92 14.28
N SER A 286 -5.49 21.49 15.47
CA SER A 286 -4.56 21.10 16.54
C SER A 286 -5.05 19.83 17.20
N GLY A 287 -4.11 19.02 17.72
CA GLY A 287 -4.45 17.82 18.49
C GLY A 287 -5.06 16.67 17.69
N SER A 288 -5.13 16.77 16.35
CA SER A 288 -5.59 15.69 15.48
C SER A 288 -4.62 14.51 15.54
N ARG A 289 -5.15 13.28 15.64
CA ARG A 289 -4.34 12.04 15.59
C ARG A 289 -3.81 11.74 14.20
N PHE A 290 -4.56 12.13 13.17
CA PHE A 290 -4.14 12.00 11.79
C PHE A 290 -4.82 13.07 10.95
N HIS A 291 -4.21 13.40 9.81
CA HIS A 291 -4.73 14.34 8.82
C HIS A 291 -4.88 13.60 7.50
N ILE A 292 -6.02 13.75 6.83
CA ILE A 292 -6.28 13.19 5.50
C ILE A 292 -6.49 14.37 4.56
N ILE A 293 -5.60 14.49 3.58
CA ILE A 293 -5.56 15.61 2.65
C ILE A 293 -5.73 15.05 1.24
N LYS A 294 -6.56 15.69 0.43
CA LYS A 294 -6.88 15.23 -0.93
C LYS A 294 -6.31 16.20 -1.96
N ASP A 295 -5.68 15.67 -3.01
CA ASP A 295 -5.18 16.44 -4.15
C ASP A 295 -6.12 16.27 -5.34
N LEU A 296 -7.16 17.13 -5.40
CA LEU A 296 -8.21 17.07 -6.43
C LEU A 296 -7.65 17.22 -7.85
N ALA A 297 -6.55 17.94 -8.01
CA ALA A 297 -5.90 18.17 -9.30
C ALA A 297 -5.11 16.95 -9.77
N LYS A 298 -4.92 15.94 -8.90
CA LYS A 298 -4.14 14.73 -9.18
C LYS A 298 -2.75 15.11 -9.70
N ASN A 299 -2.03 15.95 -8.95
CA ASN A 299 -0.75 16.49 -9.43
C ASN A 299 0.31 15.40 -9.62
N LYS A 300 1.21 15.62 -10.58
CA LYS A 300 2.42 14.79 -10.76
C LYS A 300 3.50 15.24 -9.79
N ILE A 301 3.72 14.47 -8.73
CA ILE A 301 4.56 14.77 -7.57
C ILE A 301 5.67 13.72 -7.45
N SER A 302 6.87 14.15 -7.08
CA SER A 302 8.00 13.29 -6.73
C SER A 302 8.62 13.67 -5.37
N GLU A 303 8.16 14.76 -4.76
CA GLU A 303 8.66 15.25 -3.49
C GLU A 303 7.53 15.86 -2.63
N VAL A 304 7.55 15.55 -1.34
CA VAL A 304 6.67 16.13 -0.32
C VAL A 304 7.53 16.70 0.81
N ASN A 305 7.23 17.92 1.22
CA ASN A 305 7.84 18.64 2.33
C ASN A 305 6.77 19.02 3.36
N ILE A 306 7.04 18.75 4.64
CA ILE A 306 6.18 19.11 5.77
C ILE A 306 7.02 19.95 6.73
N SER A 307 6.52 21.14 7.08
CA SER A 307 7.17 22.05 8.03
C SER A 307 6.17 22.57 9.06
N VAL A 308 6.65 22.91 10.25
CA VAL A 308 5.85 23.49 11.32
C VAL A 308 6.47 24.80 11.80
N SER A 309 5.64 25.66 12.39
CA SER A 309 6.10 26.87 13.08
C SER A 309 6.59 26.60 14.51
N SER A 310 6.30 25.42 15.05
CA SER A 310 6.84 24.98 16.34
C SER A 310 8.31 24.59 16.21
N ASN A 311 9.05 24.56 17.33
CA ASN A 311 10.47 24.19 17.33
C ASN A 311 10.71 22.67 17.18
N ILE A 312 9.66 21.85 17.10
CA ILE A 312 9.79 20.39 17.05
C ILE A 312 8.75 19.78 16.11
N LEU A 313 9.22 19.07 15.08
CA LEU A 313 8.41 18.25 14.22
C LEU A 313 8.51 16.78 14.65
N SER A 314 7.38 16.09 14.73
CA SER A 314 7.31 14.65 14.94
C SER A 314 6.21 14.06 14.08
N LEU A 315 6.55 13.08 13.26
CA LEU A 315 5.63 12.40 12.34
C LEU A 315 5.74 10.90 12.59
N CYS A 316 4.62 10.24 12.87
CA CYS A 316 4.63 8.80 13.11
C CYS A 316 4.51 7.99 11.83
N GLU A 317 3.81 8.51 10.83
CA GLU A 317 3.80 7.95 9.48
C GLU A 317 3.28 9.02 8.50
N VAL A 318 3.80 9.02 7.28
CA VAL A 318 3.36 9.84 6.16
C VAL A 318 3.13 8.92 4.98
N GLU A 319 1.86 8.67 4.68
CA GLU A 319 1.45 7.91 3.52
C GLU A 319 1.11 8.88 2.39
N VAL A 320 1.64 8.64 1.20
CA VAL A 320 1.30 9.41 -0.01
C VAL A 320 0.64 8.45 -0.98
N TYR A 321 -0.63 8.66 -1.28
CA TYR A 321 -1.41 7.79 -2.16
C TYR A 321 -1.43 8.35 -3.57
N GLY A 322 -1.04 7.52 -4.53
CA GLY A 322 -1.02 7.88 -5.94
C GLY A 322 -0.81 6.69 -6.84
N GLU A 323 -0.65 6.95 -8.12
CA GLU A 323 -0.40 5.94 -9.16
C GLU A 323 0.66 6.42 -10.15
N CYS A 324 1.01 5.57 -11.11
CA CYS A 324 1.84 6.00 -12.23
C CYS A 324 1.15 7.12 -13.02
N PRO A 325 1.90 8.16 -13.47
CA PRO A 325 1.32 9.25 -14.24
C PRO A 325 0.63 8.78 -15.52
N SER A 326 -0.40 9.53 -15.96
CA SER A 326 -1.05 9.28 -17.24
C SER A 326 -0.03 9.15 -18.39
N GLY A 327 -0.22 8.16 -19.27
CA GLY A 327 0.75 7.78 -20.30
C GLY A 327 1.80 6.76 -19.84
N THR A 328 1.73 6.32 -18.58
CA THR A 328 2.57 5.25 -18.04
C THR A 328 1.73 4.20 -17.29
N PHE A 329 2.29 3.02 -17.09
CA PHE A 329 1.71 1.94 -16.30
C PHE A 329 2.72 1.38 -15.30
N THR A 330 2.21 0.71 -14.28
CA THR A 330 2.96 0.06 -13.22
C THR A 330 3.50 -1.28 -13.70
N THR A 331 4.81 -1.46 -13.65
CA THR A 331 5.46 -2.76 -13.88
C THR A 331 5.40 -3.63 -12.64
N SER A 332 5.76 -4.91 -12.77
CA SER A 332 5.74 -5.86 -11.64
C SER A 332 6.65 -5.47 -10.46
N ASP A 333 7.66 -4.64 -10.70
CA ASP A 333 8.58 -4.05 -9.70
C ASP A 333 8.16 -2.63 -9.26
N PHE A 334 6.90 -2.26 -9.53
CA PHE A 334 6.27 -0.99 -9.15
C PHE A 334 6.88 0.28 -9.75
N GLN A 335 7.69 0.14 -10.81
CA GLN A 335 8.18 1.25 -11.60
C GLN A 335 7.12 1.71 -12.60
N CYS A 336 7.24 2.96 -13.06
CA CYS A 336 6.37 3.49 -14.10
C CYS A 336 7.06 3.37 -15.46
N MET A 337 6.40 2.67 -16.39
CA MET A 337 6.86 2.45 -17.76
C MET A 337 5.89 3.09 -18.74
N ASN A 338 6.40 3.64 -19.85
CA ASN A 338 5.55 4.25 -20.89
C ASN A 338 4.53 3.26 -21.44
N CYS A 339 3.31 3.73 -21.68
CA CYS A 339 2.28 2.96 -22.34
C CYS A 339 2.75 2.45 -23.72
N PRO A 340 2.20 1.33 -24.22
CA PRO A 340 2.47 0.85 -25.57
C PRO A 340 2.13 1.89 -26.64
N ALA A 341 2.83 1.83 -27.77
CA ALA A 341 2.64 2.76 -28.89
C ALA A 341 1.21 2.77 -29.46
N ALA A 342 0.43 1.70 -29.25
CA ALA A 342 -0.97 1.62 -29.65
C ALA A 342 -1.90 2.53 -28.82
N CYS A 343 -1.51 2.89 -27.59
CA CYS A 343 -2.27 3.76 -26.69
C CYS A 343 -1.34 4.59 -25.79
N PRO A 344 -0.48 5.44 -26.38
CA PRO A 344 0.66 6.05 -25.68
C PRO A 344 0.25 6.96 -24.52
N ASN A 345 -0.99 7.46 -24.55
CA ASN A 345 -1.51 8.40 -23.56
C ASN A 345 -2.55 7.78 -22.61
N SER A 346 -2.97 6.53 -22.83
CA SER A 346 -4.14 5.97 -22.15
C SER A 346 -4.13 4.44 -22.15
N CYS A 347 -3.20 3.87 -21.39
CA CYS A 347 -3.17 2.44 -21.09
C CYS A 347 -3.57 2.17 -19.62
N HIS A 348 -3.86 0.91 -19.33
CA HIS A 348 -4.23 0.45 -18.01
C HIS A 348 -3.09 0.60 -17.01
N THR A 349 -3.38 1.12 -15.82
CA THR A 349 -2.38 1.44 -14.79
C THR A 349 -1.59 0.24 -14.27
N ASN A 350 -2.09 -0.99 -14.43
CA ASN A 350 -1.44 -2.21 -13.94
C ASN A 350 -0.83 -3.10 -15.02
N ALA A 351 -1.37 -3.04 -16.24
CA ALA A 351 -1.04 -4.02 -17.29
C ALA A 351 -0.43 -3.37 -18.52
N GLY A 352 -0.53 -2.04 -18.65
CA GLY A 352 -0.19 -1.36 -19.89
C GLY A 352 -1.11 -1.71 -21.06
N SER A 353 -2.20 -2.45 -20.82
CA SER A 353 -3.16 -2.81 -21.86
C SER A 353 -3.96 -1.59 -22.32
N CYS A 354 -4.26 -1.53 -23.61
CA CYS A 354 -5.12 -0.46 -24.13
C CYS A 354 -6.57 -0.71 -23.75
N TYR A 355 -7.33 0.38 -23.57
CA TYR A 355 -8.75 0.28 -23.29
C TYR A 355 -9.50 -0.33 -24.47
N VAL A 356 -10.60 -1.02 -24.17
CA VAL A 356 -11.41 -1.74 -25.14
C VAL A 356 -12.64 -0.90 -25.47
N HIS A 357 -12.88 -0.69 -26.77
CA HIS A 357 -14.13 -0.11 -27.26
C HIS A 357 -15.12 -1.23 -27.49
N PHE A 358 -16.23 -1.19 -26.77
CA PHE A 358 -17.28 -2.21 -26.89
C PHE A 358 -18.48 -1.74 -27.72
N TYR A 359 -18.51 -0.47 -28.11
CA TYR A 359 -19.52 0.08 -28.99
C TYR A 359 -18.84 0.68 -30.22
N TYR A 360 -19.41 0.34 -31.39
CA TYR A 360 -19.05 0.67 -32.77
C TYR A 360 -18.15 -0.32 -33.52
N SER A 361 -18.83 -1.19 -34.27
CA SER A 361 -18.34 -1.81 -35.51
C SER A 361 -17.87 -0.81 -36.57
N ASP A 362 -18.16 0.48 -36.43
CA ASP A 362 -18.01 1.47 -37.52
C ASP A 362 -17.27 2.76 -37.10
N SER A 363 -16.37 2.71 -36.11
CA SER A 363 -15.45 3.83 -35.87
C SER A 363 -14.26 3.76 -36.86
N PRO A 364 -14.03 4.76 -37.72
CA PRO A 364 -13.01 4.74 -38.77
C PRO A 364 -11.56 4.75 -38.24
N THR A 365 -11.36 4.84 -36.92
CA THR A 365 -10.03 4.85 -36.29
C THR A 365 -9.58 3.51 -35.70
N CYS A 366 -10.44 2.49 -35.69
CA CYS A 366 -10.03 1.13 -35.30
C CYS A 366 -9.57 0.33 -36.52
N THR A 367 -8.28 0.43 -36.86
CA THR A 367 -7.68 -0.46 -37.85
C THR A 367 -7.67 -1.90 -37.33
N ALA A 368 -7.91 -2.86 -38.23
CA ALA A 368 -8.05 -4.29 -37.93
C ALA A 368 -6.83 -4.94 -37.23
N GLU A 369 -5.70 -4.23 -37.12
CA GLU A 369 -4.51 -4.67 -36.38
C GLU A 369 -4.70 -4.70 -34.86
N SER A 370 -5.58 -3.86 -34.29
CA SER A 370 -5.84 -3.84 -32.84
C SER A 370 -6.57 -5.09 -32.34
N ARG A 371 -7.39 -5.72 -33.18
CA ARG A 371 -8.09 -6.99 -32.84
C ARG A 371 -7.14 -8.17 -32.78
N ARG A 372 -6.07 -8.20 -33.60
CA ARG A 372 -5.09 -9.30 -33.59
C ARG A 372 -4.11 -9.19 -32.43
N ALA A 373 -3.65 -7.98 -32.09
CA ALA A 373 -2.69 -7.76 -31.00
C ALA A 373 -3.22 -8.20 -29.62
N ASN A 374 -4.51 -7.95 -29.33
CA ASN A 374 -5.12 -8.32 -28.05
C ASN A 374 -5.33 -9.83 -27.86
N LEU A 375 -5.47 -10.61 -28.94
CA LEU A 375 -5.61 -12.08 -28.86
C LEU A 375 -4.25 -12.81 -28.87
N THR A 376 -3.23 -12.24 -29.51
CA THR A 376 -1.90 -12.87 -29.57
C THR A 376 -1.05 -12.67 -28.31
N SER A 377 -1.24 -11.59 -27.54
CA SER A 377 -0.52 -11.43 -26.27
C SER A 377 -1.08 -12.37 -25.18
N TYR A 378 -2.39 -12.63 -25.22
CA TYR A 378 -3.10 -13.49 -24.26
C TYR A 378 -2.70 -14.98 -24.35
N ASN A 379 -2.38 -15.48 -25.55
CA ASN A 379 -1.97 -16.87 -25.76
C ASN A 379 -0.47 -17.15 -25.51
N SER A 380 0.34 -16.14 -25.15
CA SER A 380 1.79 -16.32 -24.99
C SER A 380 2.24 -16.64 -23.55
N SER A 381 1.38 -16.53 -22.55
CA SER A 381 1.72 -16.75 -21.13
C SER A 381 1.37 -18.15 -20.59
N THR A 382 0.77 -19.03 -21.40
CA THR A 382 0.46 -20.43 -21.04
C THR A 382 1.00 -21.42 -22.07
N SER A 383 2.33 -21.51 -22.19
CA SER A 383 2.95 -22.69 -22.79
C SER A 383 4.03 -23.25 -21.86
N ARG A 384 3.67 -24.31 -21.13
CA ARG A 384 4.64 -25.27 -20.60
C ARG A 384 5.35 -25.91 -21.80
N LYS A 385 6.57 -25.48 -22.10
CA LYS A 385 7.46 -26.25 -22.98
C LYS A 385 8.08 -27.40 -22.18
N SER A 386 7.53 -28.59 -22.37
CA SER A 386 8.23 -29.85 -22.15
C SER A 386 9.35 -29.98 -23.20
N LEU A 387 10.60 -29.92 -22.77
CA LEU A 387 11.74 -30.21 -23.63
C LEU A 387 11.90 -31.72 -23.76
N SER A 388 11.54 -32.24 -24.94
CA SER A 388 12.03 -33.53 -25.43
C SER A 388 13.32 -33.28 -26.23
N TYR A 389 14.38 -34.00 -25.86
CA TYR A 389 15.70 -33.88 -26.45
C TYR A 389 15.88 -34.97 -27.51
N SER A 390 15.90 -34.56 -28.78
CA SER A 390 16.53 -35.30 -29.89
C SER A 390 17.67 -34.40 -30.36
N GLY A 391 18.93 -34.82 -30.37
CA GLY A 391 19.43 -35.96 -31.13
C GLY A 391 20.00 -35.40 -32.43
N MET A 392 21.18 -34.78 -32.37
CA MET A 392 21.97 -34.48 -33.56
C MET A 392 23.46 -34.49 -33.24
N GLU A 393 24.17 -35.23 -34.10
CA GLU A 393 25.58 -35.60 -34.08
C GLU A 393 26.50 -34.37 -34.08
N SER A 394 27.62 -34.47 -33.36
CA SER A 394 28.75 -33.58 -33.56
C SER A 394 30.03 -34.38 -33.75
N SER A 395 30.75 -33.91 -34.77
CA SER A 395 32.01 -34.40 -35.31
C SER A 395 33.16 -34.28 -34.32
N SER A 396 34.04 -35.27 -34.42
CA SER A 396 35.29 -35.41 -33.67
C SER A 396 36.28 -34.27 -33.95
N ILE A 397 36.68 -33.56 -32.90
CA ILE A 397 37.98 -32.87 -32.83
C ILE A 397 38.65 -33.29 -31.52
N ALA A 398 39.73 -34.03 -31.66
CA ALA A 398 40.63 -34.38 -30.58
C ALA A 398 41.47 -33.16 -30.17
N SER A 399 41.46 -32.84 -28.88
CA SER A 399 42.56 -32.10 -28.27
C SER A 399 42.75 -32.56 -26.82
N THR A 400 44.00 -32.90 -26.53
CA THR A 400 44.55 -33.42 -25.29
C THR A 400 44.53 -32.38 -24.17
N LEU A 401 44.05 -32.74 -22.97
CA LEU A 401 44.24 -31.97 -21.73
C LEU A 401 44.84 -32.85 -20.61
N PRO A 402 45.66 -32.28 -19.70
CA PRO A 402 46.53 -33.03 -18.82
C PRO A 402 45.87 -33.49 -17.51
N GLU A 403 46.34 -34.65 -17.03
CA GLU A 403 46.00 -35.30 -15.77
C GLU A 403 46.50 -34.49 -14.56
N ALA A 404 45.66 -33.65 -13.96
CA ALA A 404 46.00 -33.03 -12.67
C ALA A 404 44.80 -32.52 -11.85
N LEU A 405 43.64 -33.17 -11.85
CA LEU A 405 42.50 -32.76 -10.99
C LEU A 405 41.68 -33.95 -10.40
N GLY A 406 42.29 -35.12 -10.26
CA GLY A 406 41.62 -36.35 -9.81
C GLY A 406 41.65 -36.65 -8.29
N ILE A 407 42.38 -35.88 -7.48
CA ILE A 407 42.65 -36.26 -6.07
C ILE A 407 41.90 -35.36 -5.05
N GLY A 408 41.42 -34.18 -5.47
CA GLY A 408 40.72 -33.25 -4.56
C GLY A 408 39.27 -33.63 -4.23
N ILE A 409 38.56 -34.27 -5.17
CA ILE A 409 37.12 -34.53 -5.04
C ILE A 409 36.84 -35.79 -4.19
N THR A 410 37.74 -36.77 -4.20
CA THR A 410 37.62 -38.00 -3.39
C THR A 410 37.92 -37.75 -1.92
N ILE A 411 38.85 -36.86 -1.57
CA ILE A 411 39.14 -36.51 -0.16
C ILE A 411 37.97 -35.73 0.47
N GLY A 412 37.32 -34.85 -0.31
CA GLY A 412 36.15 -34.10 0.14
C GLY A 412 34.95 -34.99 0.49
N ALA A 413 34.65 -35.98 -0.36
CA ALA A 413 33.54 -36.90 -0.13
C ALA A 413 33.75 -37.79 1.11
N VAL A 414 34.98 -38.26 1.33
CA VAL A 414 35.32 -39.09 2.51
C VAL A 414 35.25 -38.27 3.80
N ALA A 415 35.67 -37.00 3.79
CA ALA A 415 35.55 -36.11 4.94
C ALA A 415 34.08 -35.85 5.33
N VAL A 416 33.20 -35.65 4.35
CA VAL A 416 31.76 -35.44 4.59
C VAL A 416 31.11 -36.69 5.18
N LEU A 417 31.42 -37.88 4.65
CA LEU A 417 30.91 -39.15 5.18
C LEU A 417 31.39 -39.42 6.61
N LEU A 418 32.65 -39.09 6.93
CA LEU A 418 33.17 -39.19 8.29
C LEU A 418 32.44 -38.24 9.25
N ILE A 419 32.20 -36.99 8.86
CA ILE A 419 31.46 -36.02 9.69
C ILE A 419 30.02 -36.51 9.96
N LEU A 420 29.34 -37.04 8.95
CA LEU A 420 27.98 -37.58 9.11
C LEU A 420 27.98 -38.81 10.03
N SER A 421 28.96 -39.71 9.90
CA SER A 421 29.06 -40.89 10.77
C SER A 421 29.31 -40.54 12.24
N VAL A 422 30.17 -39.54 12.51
CA VAL A 422 30.43 -39.06 13.87
C VAL A 422 29.20 -38.35 14.45
N SER A 423 28.50 -37.56 13.63
CA SER A 423 27.27 -36.87 14.06
C SER A 423 26.16 -37.88 14.42
N TYR A 424 26.03 -38.96 13.65
CA TYR A 424 25.08 -40.03 13.95
C TYR A 424 25.43 -40.77 15.26
N ALA A 425 26.71 -41.12 15.45
CA ALA A 425 27.17 -41.78 16.68
C ALA A 425 26.99 -40.91 17.94
N VAL A 426 27.16 -39.59 17.83
CA VAL A 426 26.88 -38.64 18.93
C VAL A 426 25.37 -38.58 19.22
N LEU A 427 24.53 -38.63 18.19
CA LEU A 427 23.08 -38.63 18.36
C LEU A 427 22.60 -39.91 19.07
N GLU A 428 23.13 -41.08 18.70
CA GLU A 428 22.87 -42.34 19.42
C GLU A 428 23.39 -42.32 20.86
N ALA A 429 24.57 -41.75 21.09
CA ALA A 429 25.11 -41.64 22.45
C ALA A 429 24.20 -40.78 23.34
N LEU A 430 23.69 -39.66 22.81
CA LEU A 430 22.79 -38.74 23.51
C LEU A 430 21.40 -39.35 23.76
N THR A 431 20.90 -40.23 22.88
CA THR A 431 19.65 -40.95 23.12
C THR A 431 19.82 -42.14 24.07
N SER A 432 21.02 -42.71 24.19
CA SER A 432 21.31 -43.83 25.12
C SER A 432 21.54 -43.40 26.57
N THR A 433 21.99 -42.16 26.81
CA THR A 433 22.12 -41.61 28.17
C THR A 433 20.78 -41.09 28.65
N GLY A 434 20.05 -41.97 29.35
CA GLY A 434 18.67 -41.81 29.82
C GLY A 434 18.28 -40.41 30.32
N TYR A 435 17.40 -39.77 29.56
CA TYR A 435 16.62 -38.62 30.02
C TYR A 435 15.58 -39.11 31.03
N ASN A 436 15.89 -38.89 32.32
CA ASN A 436 15.10 -39.31 33.45
C ASN A 436 13.74 -38.58 33.47
N LYS A 437 12.64 -39.35 33.31
CA LYS A 437 11.27 -38.88 33.06
C LYS A 437 10.57 -38.21 34.26
N ASN A 438 11.31 -37.87 35.32
CA ASN A 438 10.75 -37.43 36.61
C ASN A 438 10.97 -35.96 36.99
N GLN A 439 11.46 -35.10 36.09
CA GLN A 439 11.51 -33.64 36.33
C GLN A 439 10.42 -32.82 35.63
N GLY A 440 9.53 -33.47 34.85
CA GLY A 440 8.42 -32.80 34.15
C GLY A 440 7.16 -32.55 35.00
N GLN A 441 7.06 -33.10 36.21
CA GLN A 441 5.84 -33.01 37.04
C GLN A 441 5.92 -32.00 38.21
N GLN A 442 7.09 -31.40 38.49
CA GLN A 442 7.20 -30.36 39.51
C GLN A 442 7.12 -28.92 38.98
N LEU A 443 7.25 -28.69 37.67
CA LEU A 443 7.08 -27.36 37.07
C LEU A 443 5.62 -27.03 36.68
N SER A 444 4.73 -28.03 36.64
CA SER A 444 3.30 -27.84 36.36
C SER A 444 2.46 -27.47 37.60
N LYS A 445 3.06 -27.46 38.80
CA LYS A 445 2.35 -27.19 40.06
C LYS A 445 2.58 -25.78 40.61
N THR A 446 3.52 -25.01 40.05
CA THR A 446 3.81 -23.63 40.50
C THR A 446 3.22 -22.54 39.56
N ILE A 447 2.56 -22.94 38.47
CA ILE A 447 1.91 -21.99 37.52
C ILE A 447 0.37 -21.92 37.70
N LYS A 448 -0.21 -22.70 38.64
CA LYS A 448 -1.67 -22.74 38.87
C LYS A 448 -2.19 -21.96 40.09
N GLU A 449 -1.37 -21.17 40.79
CA GLU A 449 -1.81 -20.40 41.97
C GLU A 449 -1.67 -18.87 41.86
N HIS A 450 -1.33 -18.30 40.70
CA HIS A 450 -1.25 -16.84 40.52
C HIS A 450 -1.93 -16.35 39.24
N ASN A 451 -3.23 -16.62 39.09
CA ASN A 451 -4.10 -15.87 38.17
C ASN A 451 -5.56 -15.98 38.65
N HIS A 452 -5.94 -15.11 39.59
CA HIS A 452 -7.34 -14.75 39.80
C HIS A 452 -7.66 -13.48 38.97
N PRO A 453 -8.83 -13.40 38.30
CA PRO A 453 -9.16 -12.34 37.38
C PRO A 453 -9.76 -11.13 38.11
N TYR A 454 -9.26 -9.94 37.79
CA TYR A 454 -9.87 -8.68 38.21
C TYR A 454 -11.12 -8.43 37.36
N GLN A 455 -12.29 -8.74 37.92
CA GLN A 455 -13.57 -8.22 37.43
C GLN A 455 -13.62 -6.71 37.68
N ARG A 456 -13.89 -5.92 36.63
CA ARG A 456 -14.59 -4.64 36.79
C ARG A 456 -15.87 -4.65 35.98
N SER A 457 -16.90 -4.25 36.70
CA SER A 457 -18.30 -4.15 36.36
C SER A 457 -18.57 -3.28 35.14
N ALA A 458 -19.42 -3.81 34.27
CA ALA A 458 -20.25 -3.04 33.36
C ALA A 458 -21.53 -2.63 34.12
N ALA A 459 -21.66 -1.34 34.40
CA ALA A 459 -22.90 -0.62 34.68
C ALA A 459 -22.57 0.88 34.67
N ASP A 460 -23.52 1.67 34.19
CA ASP A 460 -23.52 3.14 34.08
C ASP A 460 -22.82 3.73 32.83
N ASP A 461 -23.56 3.77 31.72
CA ASP A 461 -23.80 5.02 30.98
C ASP A 461 -24.88 4.80 29.89
N VAL A 462 -26.14 4.91 30.33
CA VAL A 462 -27.31 5.16 29.47
C VAL A 462 -27.85 6.52 29.87
N ALA A 463 -27.58 7.56 29.08
CA ALA A 463 -28.44 8.72 28.84
C ALA A 463 -27.66 9.79 28.03
N GLY A 464 -28.20 10.21 26.90
CA GLY A 464 -27.60 11.33 26.16
C GLY A 464 -28.03 11.52 24.71
N SER A 465 -29.26 11.14 24.35
CA SER A 465 -29.86 11.60 23.09
C SER A 465 -30.15 13.10 23.18
N GLN A 466 -29.40 13.94 22.47
CA GLN A 466 -29.87 15.30 22.16
C GLN A 466 -30.48 15.34 20.77
N GLN A 467 -31.81 15.33 20.78
CA GLN A 467 -32.68 15.78 19.71
C GLN A 467 -32.37 17.24 19.38
N TYR A 468 -32.01 17.51 18.13
CA TYR A 468 -32.17 18.82 17.53
C TYR A 468 -33.67 19.08 17.33
N ARG A 469 -34.22 20.08 18.02
CA ARG A 469 -35.45 20.79 17.63
C ARG A 469 -35.10 22.26 17.31
N PRO A 470 -35.80 22.86 16.33
CA PRO A 470 -35.48 24.19 15.83
C PRO A 470 -36.05 25.27 16.75
N LEU A 471 -35.29 26.35 16.97
CA LEU A 471 -35.80 27.58 17.56
C LEU A 471 -35.97 28.62 16.46
N THR A 472 -37.23 28.82 16.10
CA THR A 472 -37.78 30.08 15.59
C THR A 472 -37.68 31.16 16.67
N GLY A 473 -37.23 32.36 16.32
CA GLY A 473 -37.21 33.48 17.26
C GLY A 473 -36.57 34.72 16.68
N HIS A 474 -37.38 35.49 15.95
CA HIS A 474 -37.15 36.91 15.66
C HIS A 474 -36.97 37.67 16.97
N GLU A 475 -35.89 38.45 17.11
CA GLU A 475 -35.98 39.75 17.80
C GLU A 475 -34.83 40.68 17.40
N LYS A 476 -35.22 41.93 17.12
CA LYS A 476 -34.38 43.05 16.70
C LYS A 476 -33.56 43.57 17.87
N PHE A 477 -32.30 43.92 17.65
CA PHE A 477 -31.67 45.01 18.40
C PHE A 477 -30.78 45.87 17.48
N LEU A 478 -31.16 47.14 17.40
CA LEU A 478 -30.40 48.25 16.81
C LEU A 478 -29.27 48.66 17.75
N GLY A 479 -28.11 49.06 17.21
CA GLY A 479 -27.13 49.80 18.00
C GLY A 479 -25.72 49.94 17.42
N ASN A 480 -25.50 51.05 16.73
CA ASN A 480 -24.26 51.85 16.71
C ASN A 480 -23.00 51.30 16.00
N VAL A 481 -22.87 51.67 14.72
CA VAL A 481 -21.58 51.75 14.01
C VAL A 481 -20.97 53.13 14.27
N LYS A 482 -19.83 53.16 14.98
CA LYS A 482 -18.97 54.35 15.04
C LYS A 482 -17.91 54.28 13.94
N ARG A 483 -17.97 55.30 13.10
CA ARG A 483 -17.03 55.77 12.09
C ARG A 483 -15.64 56.03 12.69
N LEU A 484 -14.59 55.48 12.10
CA LEU A 484 -13.24 56.07 12.11
C LEU A 484 -12.65 55.95 10.71
N GLU A 485 -12.53 57.11 10.07
CA GLU A 485 -11.76 57.35 8.85
C GLU A 485 -10.27 57.45 9.21
N GLY A 486 -9.40 57.07 8.26
CA GLY A 486 -8.11 57.73 8.08
C GLY A 486 -6.87 56.82 8.02
N ILE A 487 -6.34 56.66 6.81
CA ILE A 487 -5.01 57.15 6.35
C ILE A 487 -4.31 56.18 5.35
N SER A 488 -4.29 56.67 4.10
CA SER A 488 -3.27 56.68 3.03
C SER A 488 -2.54 55.41 2.51
N GLU A 489 -2.80 55.15 1.22
CA GLU A 489 -1.85 55.03 0.09
C GLU A 489 -0.55 54.23 0.23
N VAL A 490 -0.44 53.15 -0.58
CA VAL A 490 0.73 52.88 -1.42
C VAL A 490 0.27 52.39 -2.80
N ARG A 491 0.71 53.11 -3.85
CA ARG A 491 0.57 52.79 -5.28
C ARG A 491 1.38 51.55 -5.66
N SER A 492 0.86 50.75 -6.60
CA SER A 492 1.69 50.06 -7.59
C SER A 492 0.94 49.92 -8.92
N SER A 493 1.45 50.65 -9.91
CA SER A 493 1.10 50.59 -11.32
C SER A 493 1.64 49.32 -11.98
N TYR A 494 0.82 48.64 -12.78
CA TYR A 494 1.30 47.75 -13.83
C TYR A 494 0.85 48.29 -15.18
N THR A 495 1.83 48.69 -15.98
CA THR A 495 1.68 49.04 -17.40
C THR A 495 1.85 47.79 -18.24
N THR A 496 0.92 47.58 -19.15
CA THR A 496 0.98 46.65 -20.27
C THR A 496 1.87 47.19 -21.38
N LYS A 497 2.78 46.35 -21.88
CA LYS A 497 3.07 46.14 -23.31
C LYS A 497 3.79 44.82 -23.50
#